data_AF-A0A6J4XSA2-F1
#
_entry.id   AF-A0A6J4XSA2-F1
#
_cell.length_a   1.000
_cell.length_b   1.000
_cell.length_c   1.000
_cell.angle_alpha   90.00
_cell.angle_beta   90.00
_cell.angle_gamma   90.00
#
_symmetry.space_group_name_H-M   'P 1'
#
loop_
_entity.id
_entity.type
_entity.pdbx_description
1 polymer ?
#
loop_
_entity_poly.entity_id
_entity_poly.type
_entity_poly.pdbx_seq_one_letter_code
_entity_poly.pdbx_strand_id
1 'polypeptide(L)'
;MRRKSLSMLIALLAGTLLFGCQTYKAGLLNPQFQAMDLNSALQAGEYEQKIDNFYVILDSSGSKDDNYRGNSKFAIANDFLHRMNVAIPDMDLTAGMRNFGATRSPFAKKTQLIYGTTKYTKDGFETALDTVPWGGGESPAEMSIDAAGADMSIFDDKTALIFVGDGEYADNDPAAAVRRLKERFGADLCVYTVLVGSEDPASIHTMKAVSDAGQCGFYQSAKYLESPQDLAGWVAKVFLARVDSAAGDSDGDGVADNMDQCPDTPAGAPVNDKGCWIVENVEFDFNKFNIKSEFIPGLVEIADVMQSDPRVIVRINGHTDNIGTEKYNMQLGHKRAMAAKQFLINQGIATERISTESFGYSRPTATNGTEWGRARNRRSEFKWAR
;
A
#
# COMPACT_ATOMS: atom_id res chain seq x y z
N MET A 1 18.22 -82.30 28.75
CA MET A 1 19.05 -81.27 29.40
C MET A 1 18.77 -79.91 28.77
N ARG A 2 18.66 -78.87 29.58
CA ARG A 2 17.89 -77.63 29.34
C ARG A 2 18.41 -76.75 28.19
N ARG A 3 17.50 -76.37 27.29
CA ARG A 3 17.54 -75.20 26.42
C ARG A 3 17.50 -73.93 27.27
N LYS A 4 18.31 -72.91 26.95
CA LYS A 4 18.03 -71.51 27.27
C LYS A 4 18.26 -70.67 26.01
N SER A 5 17.15 -70.39 25.33
CA SER A 5 17.01 -69.36 24.31
C SER A 5 17.06 -67.99 24.96
N LEU A 6 18.03 -67.15 24.58
CA LEU A 6 18.08 -65.74 24.95
C LEU A 6 17.49 -64.94 23.77
N SER A 7 16.19 -64.69 23.83
CA SER A 7 15.50 -63.82 22.88
C SER A 7 15.74 -62.36 23.28
N MET A 8 16.54 -61.66 22.49
CA MET A 8 16.81 -60.23 22.64
C MET A 8 15.60 -59.46 22.08
N LEU A 9 14.76 -58.93 22.97
CA LEU A 9 13.64 -58.06 22.63
C LEU A 9 14.21 -56.66 22.31
N ILE A 10 14.32 -56.31 21.02
CA ILE A 10 14.60 -54.93 20.59
C ILE A 10 13.23 -54.23 20.51
N ALA A 11 12.92 -53.41 21.50
CA ALA A 11 11.79 -52.50 21.44
C ALA A 11 12.14 -51.33 20.51
N LEU A 12 11.65 -51.38 19.27
CA LEU A 12 11.61 -50.20 18.39
C LEU A 12 10.59 -49.21 18.97
N LEU A 13 11.08 -48.18 19.67
CA LEU A 13 10.30 -46.96 19.91
C LEU A 13 10.13 -46.24 18.57
N ALA A 14 8.99 -46.46 17.93
CA ALA A 14 8.51 -45.59 16.86
C ALA A 14 8.09 -44.25 17.47
N GLY A 15 9.06 -43.35 17.66
CA GLY A 15 8.80 -41.96 17.96
C GLY A 15 8.16 -41.31 16.76
N THR A 16 6.83 -41.22 16.76
CA THR A 16 6.08 -40.34 15.85
C THR A 16 6.45 -38.90 16.19
N LEU A 17 7.45 -38.37 15.47
CA LEU A 17 7.67 -36.93 15.36
C LEU A 17 6.45 -36.34 14.66
N LEU A 18 5.45 -35.94 15.45
CA LEU A 18 4.44 -35.01 15.01
C LEU A 18 5.15 -33.68 14.78
N PHE A 19 5.59 -33.46 13.54
CA PHE A 19 5.84 -32.13 13.03
C PHE A 19 4.49 -31.42 13.02
N GLY A 20 4.13 -30.80 14.14
CA GLY A 20 3.10 -29.78 14.13
C GLY A 20 3.55 -28.72 13.13
N CYS A 21 2.80 -28.56 12.04
CA CYS A 21 2.86 -27.32 11.29
C CYS A 21 2.49 -26.21 12.28
N GLN A 22 3.50 -25.50 12.78
CA GLN A 22 3.27 -24.32 13.58
C GLN A 22 2.68 -23.30 12.61
N THR A 23 1.35 -23.20 12.59
CA THR A 23 0.65 -22.11 11.94
C THR A 23 1.11 -20.84 12.63
N TYR A 24 2.00 -20.09 11.98
CA TYR A 24 2.34 -18.75 12.42
C TYR A 24 1.07 -17.92 12.30
N LYS A 25 0.41 -17.63 13.43
CA LYS A 25 -0.53 -16.51 13.50
C LYS A 25 0.32 -15.24 13.42
N ALA A 26 0.36 -14.63 12.24
CA ALA A 26 0.94 -13.30 12.11
C ALA A 26 0.02 -12.32 12.83
N GLY A 27 0.26 -12.10 14.12
CA GLY A 27 -0.45 -11.08 14.89
C GLY A 27 -0.23 -9.69 14.29
N LEU A 28 -1.17 -8.78 14.54
CA LEU A 28 -1.06 -7.37 14.15
C LEU A 28 0.32 -6.81 14.52
N LEU A 29 0.96 -6.15 13.56
CA LEU A 29 2.21 -5.43 13.79
C LEU A 29 1.99 -4.26 14.76
N ASN A 30 0.78 -3.70 14.78
CA ASN A 30 0.34 -2.74 15.77
C ASN A 30 -0.87 -3.27 16.57
N PRO A 31 -0.65 -3.94 17.71
CA PRO A 31 -1.73 -4.47 18.55
C PRO A 31 -2.54 -3.38 19.28
N GLN A 32 -2.16 -2.10 19.18
CA GLN A 32 -2.92 -0.98 19.73
C GLN A 32 -3.80 -0.29 18.68
N PHE A 33 -3.80 -0.78 17.44
CA PHE A 33 -4.64 -0.23 16.40
C PHE A 33 -6.13 -0.32 16.78
N GLN A 34 -6.82 0.80 16.71
CA GLN A 34 -8.28 0.87 16.88
C GLN A 34 -8.85 1.49 15.61
N ALA A 35 -9.66 0.72 14.88
CA ALA A 35 -10.32 1.23 13.70
C ALA A 35 -11.25 2.40 14.06
N MET A 36 -11.27 3.42 13.21
CA MET A 36 -12.28 4.47 13.31
C MET A 36 -13.63 3.91 12.88
N ASP A 37 -14.68 4.20 13.66
CA ASP A 37 -16.01 3.68 13.38
C ASP A 37 -16.70 4.44 12.24
N LEU A 38 -16.96 3.74 11.13
CA LEU A 38 -17.71 4.26 10.00
C LEU A 38 -19.22 3.94 10.07
N ASN A 39 -19.66 3.09 11.01
CA ASN A 39 -21.07 2.72 11.16
C ASN A 39 -21.93 3.92 11.55
N SER A 40 -21.42 4.76 12.45
CA SER A 40 -22.11 5.97 12.89
C SER A 40 -22.44 6.90 11.71
N ALA A 41 -21.50 7.06 10.75
CA ALA A 41 -21.70 7.89 9.56
C ALA A 41 -22.69 7.27 8.56
N LEU A 42 -22.68 5.93 8.41
CA LEU A 42 -23.69 5.21 7.63
C LEU A 42 -25.10 5.35 8.23
N GLN A 43 -25.23 5.18 9.54
CA GLN A 43 -26.51 5.30 10.24
C GLN A 43 -27.05 6.73 10.22
N ALA A 44 -26.16 7.72 10.21
CA ALA A 44 -26.50 9.13 10.04
C ALA A 44 -26.93 9.48 8.60
N GLY A 45 -26.75 8.56 7.64
CA GLY A 45 -27.05 8.79 6.23
C GLY A 45 -26.03 9.67 5.53
N GLU A 46 -24.83 9.85 6.08
CA GLU A 46 -23.75 10.59 5.43
C GLU A 46 -23.13 9.79 4.27
N TYR A 47 -23.16 8.46 4.40
CA TYR A 47 -22.68 7.51 3.39
C TYR A 47 -23.75 6.49 3.01
N GLU A 48 -23.62 5.95 1.80
CA GLU A 48 -24.33 4.77 1.30
C GLU A 48 -23.33 3.72 0.82
N GLN A 49 -23.79 2.47 0.71
CA GLN A 49 -23.00 1.37 0.19
C GLN A 49 -22.67 1.61 -1.29
N LYS A 50 -21.37 1.61 -1.64
CA LYS A 50 -20.90 1.82 -3.02
C LYS A 50 -20.69 0.51 -3.78
N ILE A 51 -20.33 -0.56 -3.08
CA ILE A 51 -20.03 -1.86 -3.66
C ILE A 51 -20.82 -2.97 -2.97
N ASP A 52 -21.06 -4.05 -3.71
CA ASP A 52 -21.80 -5.23 -3.24
C ASP A 52 -20.86 -6.40 -2.97
N ASN A 53 -19.74 -6.43 -3.70
CA ASN A 53 -18.72 -7.47 -3.56
C ASN A 53 -17.32 -6.87 -3.41
N PHE A 54 -16.45 -7.56 -2.69
CA PHE A 54 -15.02 -7.31 -2.76
C PHE A 54 -14.22 -8.61 -2.91
N TYR A 55 -13.09 -8.52 -3.58
CA TYR A 55 -12.22 -9.66 -3.82
C TYR A 55 -10.79 -9.27 -3.51
N VAL A 56 -10.13 -10.00 -2.61
CA VAL A 56 -8.73 -9.75 -2.27
C VAL A 56 -7.81 -10.71 -3.03
N ILE A 57 -6.76 -10.16 -3.64
CA ILE A 57 -5.61 -10.94 -4.09
C ILE A 57 -4.42 -10.51 -3.23
N LEU A 58 -3.87 -11.46 -2.48
CA LEU A 58 -2.72 -11.26 -1.63
C LEU A 58 -1.48 -11.91 -2.22
N ASP A 59 -0.48 -11.09 -2.50
CA ASP A 59 0.85 -11.54 -2.85
C ASP A 59 1.56 -12.13 -1.63
N SER A 60 1.79 -13.44 -1.67
CA SER A 60 2.57 -14.19 -0.69
C SER A 60 3.86 -14.73 -1.31
N SER A 61 4.35 -14.18 -2.43
CA SER A 61 5.53 -14.70 -3.13
C SER A 61 6.84 -14.49 -2.36
N GLY A 62 7.92 -15.10 -2.84
CA GLY A 62 9.23 -15.02 -2.16
C GLY A 62 9.88 -13.65 -2.15
N SER A 63 9.51 -12.73 -3.06
CA SER A 63 9.95 -11.33 -3.00
C SER A 63 9.46 -10.61 -1.74
N LYS A 64 8.49 -11.21 -1.03
CA LYS A 64 7.95 -10.71 0.23
C LYS A 64 8.74 -11.09 1.48
N ASP A 65 9.76 -11.92 1.35
CA ASP A 65 10.64 -12.32 2.46
C ASP A 65 11.61 -11.20 2.88
N ASP A 66 11.79 -10.21 2.01
CA ASP A 66 12.64 -9.05 2.27
C ASP A 66 12.16 -8.25 3.47
N ASN A 67 13.13 -7.74 4.24
CA ASN A 67 12.85 -6.85 5.35
C ASN A 67 12.56 -5.44 4.84
N TYR A 68 11.43 -4.91 5.25
CA TYR A 68 11.02 -3.53 5.03
C TYR A 68 10.57 -2.92 6.37
N ARG A 69 11.24 -1.84 6.79
CA ARG A 69 10.97 -1.12 8.06
C ARG A 69 10.90 -2.04 9.29
N GLY A 70 11.74 -3.09 9.33
CA GLY A 70 11.85 -4.00 10.47
C GLY A 70 10.95 -5.23 10.41
N ASN A 71 10.07 -5.34 9.42
CA ASN A 71 9.14 -6.47 9.24
C ASN A 71 9.29 -7.06 7.84
N SER A 72 8.82 -8.29 7.59
CA SER A 72 8.76 -8.80 6.21
C SER A 72 7.67 -8.06 5.43
N LYS A 73 7.86 -7.90 4.11
CA LYS A 73 6.82 -7.31 3.25
C LYS A 73 5.50 -8.10 3.37
N PHE A 74 5.56 -9.43 3.55
CA PHE A 74 4.38 -10.26 3.78
C PHE A 74 3.66 -9.91 5.09
N ALA A 75 4.39 -9.74 6.20
CA ALA A 75 3.79 -9.40 7.49
C ALA A 75 3.06 -8.05 7.43
N ILE A 76 3.60 -7.08 6.70
CA ILE A 76 2.96 -5.77 6.50
C ILE A 76 1.69 -5.89 5.66
N ALA A 77 1.72 -6.71 4.60
CA ALA A 77 0.54 -6.95 3.77
C ALA A 77 -0.57 -7.65 4.56
N ASN A 78 -0.19 -8.65 5.36
CA ASN A 78 -1.12 -9.37 6.22
C ASN A 78 -1.73 -8.45 7.29
N ASP A 79 -0.90 -7.67 7.99
CA ASP A 79 -1.35 -6.68 8.97
C ASP A 79 -2.30 -5.63 8.36
N PHE A 80 -2.00 -5.13 7.17
CA PHE A 80 -2.92 -4.24 6.44
C PHE A 80 -4.30 -4.88 6.24
N LEU A 81 -4.37 -6.13 5.80
CA LEU A 81 -5.64 -6.81 5.56
C LEU A 81 -6.42 -7.08 6.86
N HIS A 82 -5.75 -7.42 7.96
CA HIS A 82 -6.39 -7.52 9.28
C HIS A 82 -6.98 -6.18 9.73
N ARG A 83 -6.23 -5.09 9.58
CA ARG A 83 -6.70 -3.74 9.92
C ARG A 83 -7.83 -3.27 9.01
N MET A 84 -7.76 -3.59 7.71
CA MET A 84 -8.83 -3.31 6.76
C MET A 84 -10.11 -4.05 7.15
N ASN A 85 -10.01 -5.34 7.48
CA ASN A 85 -11.16 -6.17 7.86
C ASN A 85 -11.93 -5.60 9.06
N VAL A 86 -11.23 -5.12 10.09
CA VAL A 86 -11.88 -4.49 11.25
C VAL A 86 -12.42 -3.08 10.96
N ALA A 87 -11.89 -2.39 9.95
CA ALA A 87 -12.29 -1.03 9.57
C ALA A 87 -13.48 -0.99 8.60
N ILE A 88 -13.78 -2.08 7.89
CA ILE A 88 -15.00 -2.20 7.07
C ILE A 88 -16.23 -2.05 8.00
N PRO A 89 -17.17 -1.13 7.72
CA PRO A 89 -18.39 -1.02 8.51
C PRO A 89 -19.34 -2.20 8.26
N ASP A 90 -20.39 -2.30 9.06
CA ASP A 90 -21.37 -3.37 8.97
C ASP A 90 -22.23 -3.16 7.73
N MET A 91 -21.99 -4.00 6.73
CA MET A 91 -22.52 -3.87 5.37
C MET A 91 -22.91 -5.24 4.81
N ASP A 92 -23.83 -5.24 3.85
CA ASP A 92 -24.30 -6.45 3.21
C ASP A 92 -23.41 -6.80 2.01
N LEU A 93 -22.28 -7.46 2.26
CA LEU A 93 -21.23 -7.71 1.26
C LEU A 93 -21.05 -9.19 0.92
N THR A 94 -20.61 -9.50 -0.29
CA THR A 94 -19.99 -10.79 -0.63
C THR A 94 -18.48 -10.62 -0.76
N ALA A 95 -17.70 -11.56 -0.25
CA ALA A 95 -16.25 -11.48 -0.29
C ALA A 95 -15.61 -12.73 -0.86
N GLY A 96 -14.43 -12.59 -1.44
CA GLY A 96 -13.54 -13.68 -1.86
C GLY A 96 -12.08 -13.30 -1.60
N MET A 97 -11.19 -14.28 -1.43
CA MET A 97 -9.76 -14.01 -1.27
C MET A 97 -8.89 -15.12 -1.84
N ARG A 98 -7.95 -14.74 -2.70
CA ARG A 98 -6.85 -15.61 -3.16
C ARG A 98 -5.51 -15.11 -2.65
N ASN A 99 -4.57 -16.03 -2.54
CA ASN A 99 -3.16 -15.70 -2.52
C ASN A 99 -2.39 -16.39 -3.65
N PHE A 100 -1.19 -15.91 -3.92
CA PHE A 100 -0.25 -16.54 -4.85
C PHE A 100 1.18 -16.55 -4.31
N GLY A 101 2.02 -17.42 -4.88
CA GLY A 101 3.45 -17.47 -4.56
C GLY A 101 3.81 -18.15 -3.23
N ALA A 102 2.84 -18.79 -2.57
CA ALA A 102 3.02 -19.46 -1.30
C ALA A 102 3.80 -20.78 -1.32
N THR A 103 4.44 -21.15 -2.44
CA THR A 103 5.10 -22.45 -2.58
C THR A 103 6.28 -22.43 -3.53
N ARG A 104 7.37 -23.10 -3.13
CA ARG A 104 8.56 -23.37 -3.97
C ARG A 104 8.43 -24.65 -4.80
N SER A 105 7.34 -25.41 -4.61
CA SER A 105 7.15 -26.66 -5.33
C SER A 105 6.62 -26.39 -6.75
N PRO A 106 7.31 -26.87 -7.81
CA PRO A 106 6.84 -26.69 -9.19
C PRO A 106 5.54 -27.47 -9.48
N PHE A 107 5.15 -28.39 -8.60
CA PHE A 107 3.94 -29.20 -8.72
C PHE A 107 2.78 -28.69 -7.87
N ALA A 108 3.02 -27.73 -6.97
CA ALA A 108 1.97 -27.14 -6.17
C ALA A 108 1.18 -26.11 -6.97
N LYS A 109 -0.08 -25.88 -6.57
CA LYS A 109 -0.89 -24.81 -7.16
C LYS A 109 -0.20 -23.47 -6.86
N LYS A 110 0.13 -22.70 -7.89
CA LYS A 110 0.81 -21.40 -7.67
C LYS A 110 -0.13 -20.30 -7.15
N THR A 111 -1.45 -20.55 -7.15
CA THR A 111 -2.50 -19.69 -6.59
C THR A 111 -3.49 -20.52 -5.78
N GLN A 112 -3.98 -20.01 -4.67
CA GLN A 112 -4.93 -20.71 -3.81
C GLN A 112 -6.09 -19.79 -3.39
N LEU A 113 -7.32 -20.30 -3.47
CA LEU A 113 -8.50 -19.68 -2.89
C LEU A 113 -8.49 -19.94 -1.39
N ILE A 114 -8.42 -18.85 -0.61
CA ILE A 114 -8.31 -18.87 0.86
C ILE A 114 -9.66 -18.59 1.50
N TYR A 115 -10.39 -17.60 0.99
CA TYR A 115 -11.77 -17.32 1.38
C TYR A 115 -12.66 -17.46 0.16
N GLY A 116 -13.62 -18.40 0.19
CA GLY A 116 -14.53 -18.64 -0.92
C GLY A 116 -15.40 -17.41 -1.23
N THR A 117 -15.95 -17.34 -2.43
CA THR A 117 -16.91 -16.30 -2.81
C THR A 117 -18.23 -16.51 -2.07
N THR A 118 -18.34 -15.91 -0.88
CA THR A 118 -19.41 -16.15 0.09
C THR A 118 -19.81 -14.87 0.81
N LYS A 119 -20.91 -14.92 1.56
CA LYS A 119 -21.37 -13.83 2.40
C LYS A 119 -20.27 -13.40 3.37
N TYR A 120 -19.87 -12.14 3.28
CA TYR A 120 -18.83 -11.57 4.12
C TYR A 120 -19.25 -11.55 5.58
N THR A 121 -18.37 -12.01 6.45
CA THR A 121 -18.41 -11.74 7.88
C THR A 121 -17.00 -11.39 8.33
N LYS A 122 -16.88 -10.42 9.23
CA LYS A 122 -15.57 -10.01 9.80
C LYS A 122 -14.81 -11.21 10.35
N ASP A 123 -15.47 -12.04 11.16
CA ASP A 123 -14.87 -13.23 11.77
C ASP A 123 -14.48 -14.30 10.75
N GLY A 124 -15.31 -14.54 9.74
CA GLY A 124 -15.04 -15.54 8.72
C GLY A 124 -13.86 -15.13 7.85
N PHE A 125 -13.79 -13.86 7.47
CA PHE A 125 -12.68 -13.31 6.71
C PHE A 125 -11.39 -13.30 7.54
N GLU A 126 -11.47 -12.91 8.81
CA GLU A 126 -10.35 -12.93 9.77
C GLU A 126 -9.77 -14.34 9.93
N THR A 127 -10.65 -15.32 10.10
CA THR A 127 -10.26 -16.73 10.22
C THR A 127 -9.54 -17.21 8.97
N ALA A 128 -9.97 -16.76 7.78
CA ALA A 128 -9.33 -17.12 6.53
C ALA A 128 -7.97 -16.43 6.35
N LEU A 129 -7.84 -15.15 6.72
CA LEU A 129 -6.56 -14.43 6.75
C LEU A 129 -5.52 -15.16 7.61
N ASP A 130 -5.91 -15.64 8.79
CA ASP A 130 -5.06 -16.43 9.69
C ASP A 130 -4.53 -17.74 9.07
N THR A 131 -5.12 -18.21 7.96
CA THR A 131 -4.68 -19.43 7.26
C THR A 131 -3.77 -19.15 6.07
N VAL A 132 -3.54 -17.89 5.70
CA VAL A 132 -2.71 -17.55 4.55
C VAL A 132 -1.29 -18.07 4.80
N PRO A 133 -0.78 -18.98 3.96
CA PRO A 133 0.59 -19.47 4.11
C PRO A 133 1.59 -18.37 3.80
N TRP A 134 2.60 -18.24 4.66
CA TRP A 134 3.81 -17.50 4.30
C TRP A 134 4.47 -18.19 3.11
N GLY A 135 4.85 -17.43 2.10
CA GLY A 135 5.42 -18.02 0.89
C GLY A 135 6.91 -17.93 0.75
N GLY A 136 7.33 -17.95 -0.51
CA GLY A 136 8.70 -18.24 -0.89
C GLY A 136 8.86 -18.68 -2.34
N GLY A 137 7.77 -18.77 -3.11
CA GLY A 137 7.74 -19.17 -4.51
C GLY A 137 7.84 -18.02 -5.51
N GLU A 138 7.64 -18.34 -6.77
CA GLU A 138 7.49 -17.37 -7.88
C GLU A 138 6.32 -16.40 -7.62
N SER A 139 6.25 -15.31 -8.39
CA SER A 139 5.23 -14.26 -8.28
C SER A 139 4.24 -14.27 -9.46
N PRO A 140 3.41 -15.32 -9.64
CA PRO A 140 2.50 -15.47 -10.78
C PRO A 140 1.24 -14.60 -10.66
N ALA A 141 1.42 -13.27 -10.60
CA ALA A 141 0.34 -12.31 -10.38
C ALA A 141 -0.73 -12.39 -11.46
N GLU A 142 -0.33 -12.50 -12.74
CA GLU A 142 -1.27 -12.62 -13.87
C GLU A 142 -2.18 -13.85 -13.72
N MET A 143 -1.61 -15.00 -13.36
CA MET A 143 -2.39 -16.23 -13.15
C MET A 143 -3.36 -16.10 -11.95
N SER A 144 -2.97 -15.37 -10.90
CA SER A 144 -3.83 -15.12 -9.75
C SER A 144 -5.02 -14.22 -10.11
N ILE A 145 -4.79 -13.21 -10.94
CA ILE A 145 -5.83 -12.28 -11.41
C ILE A 145 -6.82 -13.01 -12.33
N ASP A 146 -6.34 -13.82 -13.27
CA ASP A 146 -7.22 -14.66 -14.10
C ASP A 146 -8.05 -15.64 -13.26
N ALA A 147 -7.44 -16.29 -12.27
CA ALA A 147 -8.13 -17.22 -11.38
C ALA A 147 -9.17 -16.51 -10.49
N ALA A 148 -8.88 -15.29 -10.04
CA ALA A 148 -9.87 -14.45 -9.35
C ALA A 148 -11.06 -14.12 -10.27
N GLY A 149 -10.82 -13.84 -11.55
CA GLY A 149 -11.88 -13.68 -12.53
C GLY A 149 -12.81 -14.88 -12.64
N ALA A 150 -12.27 -16.10 -12.58
CA ALA A 150 -13.07 -17.32 -12.56
C ALA A 150 -13.93 -17.42 -11.29
N ASP A 151 -13.37 -17.09 -10.13
CA ASP A 151 -14.09 -17.16 -8.86
C ASP A 151 -15.20 -16.10 -8.74
N MET A 152 -14.91 -14.87 -9.18
CA MET A 152 -15.86 -13.76 -9.23
C MET A 152 -16.97 -13.96 -10.26
N SER A 153 -16.99 -15.07 -11.01
CA SER A 153 -18.06 -15.36 -11.97
C SER A 153 -19.45 -15.43 -11.37
N ILE A 154 -19.55 -15.62 -10.05
CA ILE A 154 -20.80 -15.64 -9.30
C ILE A 154 -21.16 -14.29 -8.68
N PHE A 155 -20.28 -13.30 -8.77
CA PHE A 155 -20.56 -11.96 -8.29
C PHE A 155 -21.47 -11.26 -9.29
N ASP A 156 -22.64 -10.86 -8.81
CA ASP A 156 -23.52 -9.92 -9.48
C ASP A 156 -23.29 -8.53 -8.85
N ASP A 157 -23.46 -7.46 -9.63
CA ASP A 157 -23.29 -6.06 -9.18
C ASP A 157 -21.84 -5.63 -8.86
N LYS A 158 -21.71 -4.48 -8.18
CA LYS A 158 -20.46 -3.70 -8.12
C LYS A 158 -19.41 -4.41 -7.28
N THR A 159 -18.24 -4.61 -7.86
CA THR A 159 -17.13 -5.39 -7.31
C THR A 159 -15.86 -4.55 -7.17
N ALA A 160 -15.29 -4.52 -5.95
CA ALA A 160 -13.95 -4.01 -5.70
C ALA A 160 -12.92 -5.15 -5.71
N LEU A 161 -12.02 -5.19 -6.69
CA LEU A 161 -10.85 -6.07 -6.67
C LEU A 161 -9.69 -5.34 -5.97
N ILE A 162 -9.26 -5.85 -4.84
CA ILE A 162 -8.19 -5.29 -4.00
C ILE A 162 -6.95 -6.17 -4.16
N PHE A 163 -5.94 -5.67 -4.86
CA PHE A 163 -4.69 -6.38 -5.12
C PHE A 163 -3.58 -5.85 -4.20
N VAL A 164 -3.14 -6.66 -3.23
CA VAL A 164 -2.11 -6.31 -2.24
C VAL A 164 -0.80 -6.98 -2.63
N GLY A 165 0.19 -6.18 -3.03
CA GLY A 165 1.36 -6.64 -3.79
C GLY A 165 2.61 -5.79 -3.55
N ASP A 166 3.79 -6.27 -3.95
CA ASP A 166 5.04 -5.49 -3.90
C ASP A 166 5.42 -4.88 -5.25
N GLY A 167 4.70 -5.20 -6.34
CA GLY A 167 4.99 -4.69 -7.67
C GLY A 167 6.13 -5.42 -8.40
N GLU A 168 6.69 -6.48 -7.81
CA GLU A 168 7.82 -7.22 -8.35
C GLU A 168 7.36 -8.49 -9.11
N TYR A 169 6.83 -8.29 -10.32
CA TYR A 169 6.21 -9.36 -11.14
C TYR A 169 6.97 -9.65 -12.44
N ALA A 170 8.26 -9.97 -12.32
CA ALA A 170 9.07 -10.33 -13.49
C ALA A 170 8.39 -11.40 -14.35
N ASP A 171 8.44 -11.23 -15.67
CA ASP A 171 7.85 -12.13 -16.68
C ASP A 171 6.32 -12.32 -16.59
N ASN A 172 5.61 -11.47 -15.86
CA ASN A 172 4.14 -11.44 -15.77
C ASN A 172 3.61 -10.07 -16.19
N ASP A 173 2.41 -9.99 -16.78
CA ASP A 173 1.71 -8.72 -17.02
C ASP A 173 0.37 -8.70 -16.25
N PRO A 174 0.39 -8.38 -14.95
CA PRO A 174 -0.85 -8.30 -14.16
C PRO A 174 -1.82 -7.24 -14.68
N ALA A 175 -1.33 -6.19 -15.36
CA ALA A 175 -2.20 -5.17 -15.95
C ALA A 175 -2.96 -5.73 -17.16
N ALA A 176 -2.34 -6.59 -17.98
CA ALA A 176 -3.04 -7.32 -19.03
C ALA A 176 -4.12 -8.25 -18.47
N ALA A 177 -3.85 -8.93 -17.37
CA ALA A 177 -4.85 -9.75 -16.69
C ALA A 177 -6.04 -8.92 -16.22
N VAL A 178 -5.80 -7.76 -15.63
CA VAL A 178 -6.87 -6.82 -15.24
C VAL A 178 -7.67 -6.35 -16.45
N ARG A 179 -7.02 -6.02 -17.58
CA ARG A 179 -7.73 -5.64 -18.82
C ARG A 179 -8.70 -6.75 -19.27
N ARG A 180 -8.29 -8.02 -19.20
CA ARG A 180 -9.18 -9.17 -19.49
C ARG A 180 -10.35 -9.26 -18.51
N LEU A 181 -10.12 -9.02 -17.22
CA LEU A 181 -11.23 -8.96 -16.26
C LEU A 181 -12.18 -7.82 -16.59
N LYS A 182 -11.66 -6.65 -16.97
CA LYS A 182 -12.47 -5.48 -17.31
C LYS A 182 -13.34 -5.72 -18.54
N GLU A 183 -12.85 -6.44 -19.55
CA GLU A 183 -13.64 -6.88 -20.71
C GLU A 183 -14.84 -7.75 -20.30
N ARG A 184 -14.72 -8.51 -19.20
CA ARG A 184 -15.76 -9.42 -18.72
C ARG A 184 -16.77 -8.73 -17.79
N PHE A 185 -16.28 -7.96 -16.82
CA PHE A 185 -17.11 -7.38 -15.75
C PHE A 185 -17.52 -5.92 -16.03
N GLY A 186 -16.96 -5.28 -17.06
CA GLY A 186 -17.36 -3.95 -17.49
C GLY A 186 -17.26 -2.90 -16.38
N ALA A 187 -18.24 -2.01 -16.29
CA ALA A 187 -18.27 -0.92 -15.33
C ALA A 187 -18.35 -1.38 -13.87
N ASP A 188 -18.81 -2.61 -13.62
CA ASP A 188 -19.05 -3.11 -12.27
C ASP A 188 -17.76 -3.51 -11.55
N LEU A 189 -16.63 -3.67 -12.26
CA LEU A 189 -15.34 -3.98 -11.64
C LEU A 189 -14.45 -2.73 -11.51
N CYS A 190 -14.11 -2.36 -10.28
CA CYS A 190 -13.04 -1.40 -9.98
C CYS A 190 -11.85 -2.08 -9.31
N VAL A 191 -10.64 -1.62 -9.64
CA VAL A 191 -9.39 -2.26 -9.22
C VAL A 191 -8.58 -1.31 -8.35
N TYR A 192 -8.30 -1.76 -7.13
CA TYR A 192 -7.58 -1.03 -6.10
C TYR A 192 -6.29 -1.76 -5.81
N THR A 193 -5.15 -1.08 -5.92
CA THR A 193 -3.84 -1.69 -5.69
C THR A 193 -3.21 -1.13 -4.43
N VAL A 194 -2.69 -2.01 -3.58
CA VAL A 194 -1.99 -1.64 -2.35
C VAL A 194 -0.56 -2.12 -2.42
N LEU A 195 0.37 -1.17 -2.60
CA LEU A 195 1.80 -1.48 -2.62
C LEU A 195 2.33 -1.68 -1.20
N VAL A 196 3.03 -2.79 -1.01
CA VAL A 196 3.62 -3.18 0.26
C VAL A 196 5.09 -3.50 0.08
N GLY A 197 5.92 -2.77 0.82
CA GLY A 197 7.29 -3.16 1.10
C GLY A 197 8.29 -2.94 -0.02
N SER A 198 7.87 -2.35 -1.14
CA SER A 198 8.77 -1.82 -2.15
C SER A 198 8.60 -0.30 -2.26
N GLU A 199 9.73 0.35 -2.54
CA GLU A 199 9.84 1.78 -2.76
C GLU A 199 10.51 2.12 -4.08
N ASP A 200 10.78 1.11 -4.90
CA ASP A 200 11.43 1.31 -6.18
C ASP A 200 10.40 1.82 -7.21
N PRO A 201 10.82 2.69 -8.15
CA PRO A 201 9.90 3.26 -9.13
C PRO A 201 9.23 2.21 -10.01
N ALA A 202 9.92 1.11 -10.35
CA ALA A 202 9.37 0.09 -11.23
C ALA A 202 8.17 -0.60 -10.56
N SER A 203 8.29 -0.97 -9.29
CA SER A 203 7.22 -1.54 -8.49
C SER A 203 6.01 -0.62 -8.35
N ILE A 204 6.23 0.68 -8.15
CA ILE A 204 5.17 1.68 -8.12
C ILE A 204 4.45 1.75 -9.46
N HIS A 205 5.20 1.85 -10.56
CA HIS A 205 4.63 1.89 -11.91
C HIS A 205 3.84 0.62 -12.23
N THR A 206 4.35 -0.56 -11.85
CA THR A 206 3.64 -1.83 -12.01
C THR A 206 2.30 -1.81 -11.30
N MET A 207 2.26 -1.43 -10.02
CA MET A 207 1.02 -1.42 -9.24
C MET A 207 0.03 -0.36 -9.73
N LYS A 208 0.50 0.80 -10.21
CA LYS A 208 -0.36 1.81 -10.86
C LYS A 208 -0.94 1.30 -12.17
N ALA A 209 -0.11 0.68 -13.02
CA ALA A 209 -0.58 0.10 -14.27
C ALA A 209 -1.68 -0.96 -14.06
N VAL A 210 -1.61 -1.72 -12.96
CA VAL A 210 -2.64 -2.70 -12.57
C VAL A 210 -3.96 -2.01 -12.16
N SER A 211 -3.94 -0.95 -11.35
CA SER A 211 -5.17 -0.22 -11.00
C SER A 211 -5.75 0.53 -12.21
N ASP A 212 -4.91 1.18 -13.01
CA ASP A 212 -5.32 1.98 -14.17
C ASP A 212 -5.96 1.11 -15.25
N ALA A 213 -5.48 -0.12 -15.41
CA ALA A 213 -6.09 -1.13 -16.28
C ALA A 213 -7.55 -1.44 -15.90
N GLY A 214 -7.93 -1.24 -14.64
CA GLY A 214 -9.30 -1.39 -14.15
C GLY A 214 -10.24 -0.25 -14.57
N GLN A 215 -9.72 0.86 -15.10
CA GLN A 215 -10.44 2.09 -15.51
C GLN A 215 -11.23 2.81 -14.40
N CYS A 216 -11.34 2.20 -13.22
CA CYS A 216 -11.81 2.79 -11.98
C CYS A 216 -11.14 2.10 -10.80
N GLY A 217 -11.10 2.78 -9.66
CA GLY A 217 -10.25 2.42 -8.53
C GLY A 217 -8.96 3.24 -8.52
N PHE A 218 -8.03 2.92 -7.63
CA PHE A 218 -6.82 3.71 -7.44
C PHE A 218 -5.70 2.90 -6.78
N TYR A 219 -4.48 3.39 -6.95
CA TYR A 219 -3.28 2.90 -6.29
C TYR A 219 -3.07 3.59 -4.94
N GLN A 220 -2.62 2.84 -3.94
CA GLN A 220 -2.21 3.37 -2.64
C GLN A 220 -0.98 2.62 -2.10
N SER A 221 -0.06 3.33 -1.44
CA SER A 221 1.00 2.68 -0.65
C SER A 221 0.50 2.37 0.76
N ALA A 222 0.75 1.15 1.25
CA ALA A 222 0.41 0.74 2.62
C ALA A 222 1.13 1.59 3.68
N LYS A 223 2.26 2.22 3.33
CA LYS A 223 3.00 3.18 4.17
C LYS A 223 2.10 4.32 4.67
N TYR A 224 1.14 4.75 3.86
CA TYR A 224 0.25 5.86 4.18
C TYR A 224 -1.09 5.40 4.78
N LEU A 225 -1.25 4.11 5.05
CA LEU A 225 -2.46 3.54 5.64
C LEU A 225 -2.22 3.03 7.07
N GLU A 226 -1.18 3.54 7.75
CA GLU A 226 -0.78 3.09 9.10
C GLU A 226 -1.70 3.64 10.20
N SER A 227 -2.25 4.85 10.03
CA SER A 227 -3.13 5.48 11.02
C SER A 227 -4.58 4.99 10.89
N PRO A 228 -5.37 4.98 12.00
CA PRO A 228 -6.80 4.69 11.94
C PRO A 228 -7.59 5.59 10.99
N GLN A 229 -7.24 6.88 10.94
CA GLN A 229 -7.91 7.88 10.12
C GLN A 229 -7.66 7.64 8.64
N ASP A 230 -6.39 7.44 8.25
CA ASP A 230 -6.03 7.22 6.84
C ASP A 230 -6.63 5.92 6.32
N LEU A 231 -6.60 4.86 7.13
CA LEU A 231 -7.22 3.58 6.75
C LEU A 231 -8.74 3.70 6.62
N ALA A 232 -9.41 4.40 7.54
CA ALA A 232 -10.86 4.60 7.45
C ALA A 232 -11.24 5.44 6.22
N GLY A 233 -10.44 6.46 5.88
CA GLY A 233 -10.61 7.24 4.65
C GLY A 233 -10.46 6.37 3.41
N TRP A 234 -9.45 5.50 3.37
CA TRP A 234 -9.26 4.54 2.29
C TRP A 234 -10.42 3.54 2.18
N VAL A 235 -10.87 2.96 3.31
CA VAL A 235 -12.03 2.06 3.35
C VAL A 235 -13.29 2.78 2.88
N ALA A 236 -13.55 4.00 3.32
CA ALA A 236 -14.69 4.77 2.85
C ALA A 236 -14.62 5.00 1.32
N LYS A 237 -13.46 5.37 0.77
CA LYS A 237 -13.28 5.55 -0.69
C LYS A 237 -13.50 4.27 -1.50
N VAL A 238 -13.16 3.10 -0.96
CA VAL A 238 -13.36 1.80 -1.63
C VAL A 238 -14.79 1.31 -1.51
N PHE A 239 -15.36 1.32 -0.30
CA PHE A 239 -16.59 0.60 0.04
C PHE A 239 -17.85 1.48 0.05
N LEU A 240 -17.71 2.80 0.21
CA LEU A 240 -18.81 3.72 0.46
C LEU A 240 -18.91 4.86 -0.56
N ALA A 241 -20.06 5.51 -0.61
CA ALA A 241 -20.30 6.73 -1.37
C ALA A 241 -20.97 7.82 -0.50
N ARG A 242 -20.52 9.06 -0.72
CA ARG A 242 -21.23 10.34 -0.45
C ARG A 242 -22.75 10.38 -0.66
N VAL A 243 -23.61 10.33 0.36
CA VAL A 243 -25.06 10.62 0.17
C VAL A 243 -25.31 12.12 -0.02
N ASP A 244 -24.63 12.97 0.76
CA ASP A 244 -24.81 14.44 0.72
C ASP A 244 -23.82 15.16 -0.21
N SER A 245 -23.76 14.76 -1.49
CA SER A 245 -23.00 15.52 -2.49
C SER A 245 -23.73 16.78 -3.00
N ALA A 246 -24.69 17.34 -2.24
CA ALA A 246 -25.25 18.66 -2.53
C ALA A 246 -24.19 19.78 -2.42
N ALA A 247 -23.11 19.54 -1.66
CA ALA A 247 -21.99 20.47 -1.55
C ALA A 247 -21.06 20.47 -2.78
N GLY A 248 -21.19 19.52 -3.70
CA GLY A 248 -20.20 19.33 -4.76
C GLY A 248 -18.87 18.80 -4.23
N ASP A 249 -18.08 18.25 -5.14
CA ASP A 249 -16.67 17.92 -4.98
C ASP A 249 -16.03 18.39 -6.30
N SER A 250 -15.65 19.66 -6.31
CA SER A 250 -15.32 20.42 -7.52
C SER A 250 -14.00 19.95 -8.15
N ASP A 251 -13.05 19.45 -7.35
CA ASP A 251 -11.77 18.94 -7.83
C ASP A 251 -11.64 17.41 -7.80
N GLY A 252 -12.61 16.70 -7.21
CA GLY A 252 -12.74 15.26 -7.26
C GLY A 252 -11.73 14.53 -6.37
N ASP A 253 -11.21 15.18 -5.34
CA ASP A 253 -10.21 14.58 -4.43
C ASP A 253 -10.83 13.66 -3.35
N GLY A 254 -12.17 13.66 -3.27
CA GLY A 254 -12.98 12.87 -2.34
C GLY A 254 -13.32 13.59 -1.04
N VAL A 255 -13.05 14.90 -0.93
CA VAL A 255 -13.50 15.78 0.14
C VAL A 255 -14.45 16.81 -0.44
N ALA A 256 -15.69 16.86 0.07
CA ALA A 256 -16.69 17.79 -0.47
C ALA A 256 -16.27 19.26 -0.26
N ASP A 257 -16.70 20.14 -1.18
CA ASP A 257 -16.25 21.55 -1.24
C ASP A 257 -16.47 22.33 0.08
N ASN A 258 -17.46 21.92 0.89
CA ASN A 258 -17.76 22.54 2.18
C ASN A 258 -16.80 22.13 3.32
N MET A 259 -16.03 21.06 3.15
CA MET A 259 -15.01 20.58 4.11
C MET A 259 -13.59 20.68 3.55
N ASP A 260 -13.47 20.89 2.24
CA ASP A 260 -12.19 21.04 1.56
C ASP A 260 -11.51 22.39 1.93
N GLN A 261 -10.28 22.29 2.44
CA GLN A 261 -9.45 23.44 2.81
C GLN A 261 -8.40 23.75 1.72
N CYS A 262 -8.27 22.88 0.73
CA CYS A 262 -7.33 22.96 -0.37
C CYS A 262 -8.05 22.72 -1.70
N PRO A 263 -8.95 23.65 -2.09
CA PRO A 263 -9.62 23.56 -3.38
C PRO A 263 -8.60 23.56 -4.52
N ASP A 264 -8.95 22.86 -5.60
CA ASP A 264 -8.11 22.63 -6.77
C ASP A 264 -6.90 21.73 -6.49
N THR A 265 -7.03 20.76 -5.59
CA THR A 265 -6.03 19.71 -5.44
C THR A 265 -5.93 18.89 -6.75
N PRO A 266 -4.72 18.62 -7.26
CA PRO A 266 -4.57 17.84 -8.48
C PRO A 266 -5.15 16.43 -8.36
N ALA A 267 -5.85 15.97 -9.40
CA ALA A 267 -6.40 14.63 -9.43
C ALA A 267 -5.29 13.57 -9.29
N GLY A 268 -5.54 12.58 -8.41
CA GLY A 268 -4.59 11.51 -8.10
C GLY A 268 -3.57 11.85 -7.00
N ALA A 269 -3.58 13.09 -6.47
CA ALA A 269 -2.82 13.42 -5.27
C ALA A 269 -3.44 12.75 -4.03
N PRO A 270 -2.65 12.12 -3.13
CA PRO A 270 -3.17 11.70 -1.85
C PRO A 270 -3.48 12.91 -0.98
N VAL A 271 -4.72 12.99 -0.51
CA VAL A 271 -5.21 14.08 0.34
C VAL A 271 -5.46 13.60 1.75
N ASN A 272 -5.33 14.52 2.70
CA ASN A 272 -5.83 14.31 4.06
C ASN A 272 -7.36 14.47 4.11
N ASP A 273 -7.91 14.42 5.32
CA ASP A 273 -9.34 14.63 5.62
C ASP A 273 -9.88 16.01 5.24
N LYS A 274 -9.02 16.93 4.77
CA LYS A 274 -9.32 18.31 4.43
C LYS A 274 -9.03 18.64 2.96
N GLY A 275 -8.86 17.63 2.11
CA GLY A 275 -8.59 17.80 0.67
C GLY A 275 -7.16 18.28 0.36
N CYS A 276 -6.29 18.41 1.37
CA CYS A 276 -4.94 18.93 1.12
C CYS A 276 -3.97 17.83 0.74
N TRP A 277 -3.28 17.99 -0.40
CA TRP A 277 -2.23 17.08 -0.85
C TRP A 277 -1.13 16.90 0.21
N ILE A 278 -0.97 15.65 0.65
CA ILE A 278 0.06 15.20 1.57
C ILE A 278 1.37 15.00 0.80
N VAL A 279 2.27 15.98 0.86
CA VAL A 279 3.60 15.87 0.23
C VAL A 279 4.66 15.62 1.28
N GLU A 280 5.26 14.43 1.27
CA GLU A 280 6.29 14.05 2.23
C GLU A 280 7.62 14.77 1.95
N ASN A 281 8.30 15.21 3.02
CA ASN A 281 9.64 15.77 2.92
C ASN A 281 10.67 14.65 2.69
N VAL A 282 11.69 14.92 1.89
CA VAL A 282 12.83 13.99 1.73
C VAL A 282 13.87 14.31 2.80
N GLU A 283 14.11 13.41 3.75
CA GLU A 283 15.13 13.57 4.80
C GLU A 283 16.48 12.97 4.40
N PHE A 284 17.56 13.51 4.96
CA PHE A 284 18.94 13.15 4.61
C PHE A 284 19.78 12.81 5.84
N ASP A 285 20.71 11.88 5.65
CA ASP A 285 21.77 11.62 6.63
C ASP A 285 22.63 12.86 6.86
N PHE A 286 23.32 12.85 8.00
CA PHE A 286 24.30 13.87 8.33
C PHE A 286 25.32 14.04 7.20
N ASN A 287 25.49 15.29 6.76
CA ASN A 287 26.41 15.69 5.70
C ASN A 287 26.18 15.05 4.31
N LYS A 288 24.99 14.48 4.05
CA LYS A 288 24.66 13.85 2.78
C LYS A 288 23.53 14.56 2.02
N PHE A 289 23.45 14.24 0.73
CA PHE A 289 22.40 14.69 -0.19
C PHE A 289 21.88 13.56 -1.10
N ASN A 290 22.34 12.32 -0.92
CA ASN A 290 21.76 11.19 -1.63
C ASN A 290 20.35 10.91 -1.06
N ILE A 291 19.38 10.75 -1.95
CA ILE A 291 18.02 10.37 -1.59
C ILE A 291 18.05 8.92 -1.12
N LYS A 292 17.47 8.65 0.05
CA LYS A 292 17.28 7.29 0.56
C LYS A 292 16.10 6.65 -0.18
N SER A 293 16.13 5.32 -0.34
CA SER A 293 15.05 4.57 -1.02
C SER A 293 13.68 4.89 -0.42
N GLU A 294 13.62 5.16 0.89
CA GLU A 294 12.40 5.48 1.64
C GLU A 294 11.59 6.69 1.20
N PHE A 295 12.21 7.57 0.42
CA PHE A 295 11.55 8.76 -0.12
C PHE A 295 11.30 8.70 -1.63
N ILE A 296 11.75 7.63 -2.29
CA ILE A 296 11.51 7.43 -3.71
C ILE A 296 10.01 7.33 -4.04
N PRO A 297 9.14 6.70 -3.22
CA PRO A 297 7.72 6.61 -3.53
C PRO A 297 7.01 7.94 -3.52
N GLY A 298 7.29 8.78 -2.51
CA GLY A 298 6.76 10.13 -2.46
C GLY A 298 7.23 10.98 -3.65
N LEU A 299 8.47 10.79 -4.11
CA LEU A 299 8.97 11.50 -5.30
C LEU A 299 8.34 11.01 -6.61
N VAL A 300 8.10 9.70 -6.76
CA VAL A 300 7.37 9.15 -7.92
C VAL A 300 5.92 9.63 -7.91
N GLU A 301 5.27 9.66 -6.75
CA GLU A 301 3.93 10.22 -6.60
C GLU A 301 3.85 11.69 -7.02
N ILE A 302 4.79 12.54 -6.55
CA ILE A 302 4.88 13.94 -6.99
C ILE A 302 5.05 14.02 -8.51
N ALA A 303 5.92 13.20 -9.10
CA ALA A 303 6.11 13.17 -10.55
C ALA A 303 4.81 12.78 -11.27
N ASP A 304 4.13 11.73 -10.83
CA ASP A 304 2.91 11.24 -11.49
C ASP A 304 1.78 12.29 -11.45
N VAL A 305 1.61 12.98 -10.32
CA VAL A 305 0.67 14.11 -10.22
C VAL A 305 1.07 15.26 -11.16
N MET A 306 2.36 15.58 -11.25
CA MET A 306 2.83 16.60 -12.19
C MET A 306 2.67 16.17 -13.65
N GLN A 307 2.75 14.87 -13.97
CA GLN A 307 2.49 14.35 -15.31
C GLN A 307 1.00 14.41 -15.66
N SER A 308 0.13 14.04 -14.71
CA SER A 308 -1.33 14.04 -14.91
C SER A 308 -1.91 15.44 -15.05
N ASP A 309 -1.35 16.42 -14.32
CA ASP A 309 -1.74 17.82 -14.43
C ASP A 309 -0.55 18.72 -14.83
N PRO A 310 -0.47 19.14 -16.11
CA PRO A 310 0.61 20.00 -16.62
C PRO A 310 0.72 21.38 -15.96
N ARG A 311 -0.30 21.84 -15.23
CA ARG A 311 -0.31 23.16 -14.57
C ARG A 311 0.48 23.16 -13.25
N VAL A 312 0.62 22.00 -12.62
CA VAL A 312 1.28 21.89 -11.32
C VAL A 312 2.75 22.30 -11.42
N ILE A 313 3.20 23.22 -10.58
CA ILE A 313 4.60 23.59 -10.42
C ILE A 313 5.06 23.28 -9.00
N VAL A 314 6.31 22.85 -8.87
CA VAL A 314 6.88 22.45 -7.57
C VAL A 314 8.10 23.32 -7.25
N ARG A 315 8.15 23.84 -6.02
CA ARG A 315 9.34 24.46 -5.43
C ARG A 315 9.90 23.57 -4.35
N ILE A 316 11.19 23.27 -4.44
CA ILE A 316 11.90 22.41 -3.51
C ILE A 316 12.87 23.26 -2.68
N ASN A 317 12.62 23.30 -1.38
CA ASN A 317 13.40 24.06 -0.41
C ASN A 317 14.37 23.12 0.31
N GLY A 318 15.68 23.35 0.18
CA GLY A 318 16.71 22.55 0.82
C GLY A 318 17.16 23.11 2.16
N HIS A 319 17.11 22.25 3.19
CA HIS A 319 17.41 22.59 4.58
C HIS A 319 18.52 21.70 5.17
N THR A 320 19.16 22.19 6.22
CA THR A 320 20.20 21.48 7.00
C THR A 320 19.95 21.57 8.50
N ASP A 321 20.69 20.78 9.27
CA ASP A 321 20.89 21.07 10.69
C ASP A 321 21.90 22.22 10.87
N ASN A 322 22.06 22.68 12.11
CA ASN A 322 22.91 23.81 12.45
C ASN A 322 24.41 23.48 12.60
N ILE A 323 24.85 22.30 12.16
CA ILE A 323 26.25 21.89 12.29
C ILE A 323 27.03 22.39 11.05
N GLY A 324 28.13 23.10 11.28
CA GLY A 324 28.97 23.66 10.21
C GLY A 324 28.66 25.11 9.87
N THR A 325 29.40 25.66 8.91
CA THR A 325 29.28 27.08 8.55
C THR A 325 28.03 27.37 7.74
N GLU A 326 27.52 28.60 7.80
CA GLU A 326 26.38 29.06 6.99
C GLU A 326 26.60 28.79 5.50
N LYS A 327 27.75 29.23 4.96
CA LYS A 327 28.11 29.03 3.54
C LYS A 327 28.06 27.54 3.16
N TYR A 328 28.58 26.66 4.01
CA TYR A 328 28.54 25.22 3.76
C TYR A 328 27.11 24.69 3.74
N ASN A 329 26.31 25.09 4.73
CA ASN A 329 24.93 24.63 4.86
C ASN A 329 24.02 25.15 3.76
N MET A 330 24.23 26.37 3.26
CA MET A 330 23.55 26.88 2.06
C MET A 330 23.89 26.04 0.82
N GLN A 331 25.15 25.65 0.64
CA GLN A 331 25.55 24.79 -0.48
C GLN A 331 24.98 23.37 -0.33
N LEU A 332 25.01 22.79 0.88
CA LEU A 332 24.49 21.46 1.13
C LEU A 332 22.96 21.40 0.97
N GLY A 333 22.24 22.39 1.48
CA GLY A 333 20.80 22.50 1.26
C GLY A 333 20.47 22.63 -0.23
N HIS A 334 21.22 23.44 -0.98
CA HIS A 334 21.03 23.53 -2.44
C HIS A 334 21.24 22.19 -3.14
N LYS A 335 22.29 21.43 -2.78
CA LYS A 335 22.53 20.07 -3.33
C LYS A 335 21.37 19.11 -3.03
N ARG A 336 20.75 19.19 -1.86
CA ARG A 336 19.58 18.38 -1.48
C ARG A 336 18.35 18.70 -2.32
N ALA A 337 18.05 19.99 -2.51
CA ALA A 337 16.96 20.43 -3.37
C ALA A 337 17.20 20.02 -4.84
N MET A 338 18.45 20.15 -5.31
CA MET A 338 18.85 19.73 -6.66
C MET A 338 18.77 18.21 -6.86
N ALA A 339 19.09 17.40 -5.85
CA ALA A 339 18.95 15.94 -5.95
C ALA A 339 17.50 15.53 -6.19
N ALA A 340 16.55 16.12 -5.43
CA ALA A 340 15.13 15.88 -5.63
C ALA A 340 14.62 16.41 -6.97
N LYS A 341 15.05 17.62 -7.38
CA LYS A 341 14.75 18.16 -8.72
C LYS A 341 15.23 17.24 -9.83
N GLN A 342 16.46 16.74 -9.73
CA GLN A 342 17.02 15.85 -10.75
C GLN A 342 16.25 14.53 -10.82
N PHE A 343 15.79 14.00 -9.69
CA PHE A 343 14.91 12.83 -9.67
C PHE A 343 13.64 13.09 -10.48
N LEU A 344 12.91 14.19 -10.21
CA LEU A 344 11.68 14.52 -10.93
C LEU A 344 11.92 14.75 -12.44
N ILE A 345 13.04 15.37 -12.82
CA ILE A 345 13.42 15.52 -14.24
C ILE A 345 13.64 14.16 -14.90
N ASN A 346 14.28 13.22 -14.20
CA ASN A 346 14.50 11.87 -14.71
C ASN A 346 13.19 11.08 -14.85
N GLN A 347 12.16 11.44 -14.09
CA GLN A 347 10.78 10.96 -14.28
C GLN A 347 10.05 11.67 -15.43
N GLY A 348 10.72 12.51 -16.23
CA GLY A 348 10.14 13.18 -17.40
C GLY A 348 9.47 14.51 -17.11
N ILE A 349 9.60 15.08 -15.91
CA ILE A 349 9.06 16.41 -15.60
C ILE A 349 9.94 17.51 -16.20
N ALA A 350 9.29 18.46 -16.87
CA ALA A 350 9.97 19.59 -17.50
C ALA A 350 10.67 20.49 -16.46
N THR A 351 11.89 20.94 -16.78
CA THR A 351 12.80 21.60 -15.81
C THR A 351 12.25 22.92 -15.29
N GLU A 352 11.50 23.64 -16.11
CA GLU A 352 10.85 24.92 -15.83
C GLU A 352 9.71 24.81 -14.82
N ARG A 353 9.14 23.61 -14.63
CA ARG A 353 8.08 23.34 -13.65
C ARG A 353 8.62 23.06 -12.25
N ILE A 354 9.95 22.99 -12.10
CA ILE A 354 10.61 22.68 -10.83
C ILE A 354 11.61 23.78 -10.47
N SER A 355 11.37 24.50 -9.38
CA SER A 355 12.31 25.48 -8.84
C SER A 355 12.99 24.95 -7.57
N THR A 356 14.20 25.42 -7.27
CA THR A 356 14.94 25.04 -6.05
C THR A 356 15.41 26.28 -5.31
N GLU A 357 15.37 26.21 -3.98
CA GLU A 357 15.89 27.23 -3.08
C GLU A 357 16.61 26.55 -1.91
N SER A 358 17.58 27.21 -1.28
CA SER A 358 18.17 26.70 -0.04
C SER A 358 18.05 27.72 1.08
N PHE A 359 17.72 27.21 2.27
CA PHE A 359 17.67 28.00 3.50
C PHE A 359 18.77 27.63 4.49
N GLY A 360 19.65 26.68 4.16
CA GLY A 360 20.60 26.10 5.12
C GLY A 360 19.87 25.70 6.40
N TYR A 361 20.37 26.15 7.56
CA TYR A 361 19.76 25.89 8.87
C TYR A 361 18.81 26.99 9.37
N SER A 362 18.49 28.01 8.56
CA SER A 362 17.73 29.18 9.00
C SER A 362 16.24 28.92 9.24
N ARG A 363 15.71 27.80 8.75
CA ARG A 363 14.28 27.40 8.86
C ARG A 363 14.12 25.98 9.44
N PRO A 364 14.47 25.76 10.72
CA PRO A 364 14.33 24.47 11.36
C PRO A 364 12.84 24.15 11.62
N THR A 365 12.47 22.88 11.49
CA THR A 365 11.15 22.34 11.87
C THR A 365 11.20 21.61 13.22
N ALA A 366 12.40 21.32 13.72
CA ALA A 366 12.61 20.72 15.02
C ALA A 366 13.85 21.33 15.71
N THR A 367 13.99 21.09 17.01
CA THR A 367 15.14 21.61 17.78
C THR A 367 16.46 21.02 17.27
N ASN A 368 17.45 21.87 16.98
CA ASN A 368 18.81 21.41 16.67
C ASN A 368 19.58 20.90 17.91
N GLY A 369 19.00 21.05 19.11
CA GLY A 369 19.61 20.59 20.36
C GLY A 369 19.65 19.06 20.51
N THR A 370 18.86 18.32 19.73
CA THR A 370 18.81 16.85 19.77
C THR A 370 19.16 16.26 18.41
N GLU A 371 19.70 15.03 18.38
CA GLU A 371 19.98 14.37 17.09
C GLU A 371 18.70 14.11 16.30
N TRP A 372 17.62 13.72 16.97
CA TRP A 372 16.32 13.53 16.33
C TRP A 372 15.85 14.81 15.62
N GLY A 373 15.93 15.97 16.30
CA GLY A 373 15.49 17.22 15.68
C GLY A 373 16.44 17.69 14.58
N ARG A 374 17.74 17.45 14.69
CA ARG A 374 18.69 17.67 13.59
C ARG A 374 18.36 16.80 12.38
N ALA A 375 18.03 15.52 12.58
CA ALA A 375 17.60 14.63 11.49
C ALA A 375 16.40 15.19 10.73
N ARG A 376 15.37 15.67 11.43
CA ARG A 376 14.20 16.31 10.82
C ARG A 376 14.51 17.61 10.08
N ASN A 377 15.54 18.35 10.52
CA ASN A 377 15.97 19.57 9.85
C ASN A 377 16.75 19.32 8.56
N ARG A 378 17.41 18.16 8.44
CA ARG A 378 18.11 17.75 7.22
C ARG A 378 17.13 17.26 6.17
N ARG A 379 16.45 18.16 5.47
CA ARG A 379 15.37 17.81 4.54
C ARG A 379 15.33 18.64 3.25
N SER A 380 14.63 18.11 2.25
CA SER A 380 14.04 18.88 1.15
C SER A 380 12.54 18.98 1.39
N GLU A 381 12.03 20.20 1.50
CA GLU A 381 10.61 20.50 1.64
C GLU A 381 10.00 20.85 0.29
N PHE A 382 8.84 20.29 -0.01
CA PHE A 382 8.13 20.52 -1.26
C PHE A 382 6.98 21.50 -1.03
N LYS A 383 6.88 22.49 -1.90
CA LYS A 383 5.73 23.38 -2.04
C LYS A 383 5.23 23.25 -3.46
N TRP A 384 3.93 23.29 -3.64
CA TRP A 384 3.32 23.23 -4.96
C TRP A 384 2.37 24.41 -5.18
N ALA A 385 2.08 24.67 -6.45
CA ALA A 385 1.02 25.57 -6.90
C ALA A 385 0.46 25.00 -8.22
N ARG A 386 -0.76 25.37 -8.56
CA ARG A 386 -1.47 24.92 -9.76
C ARG A 386 -2.03 26.12 -10.51
#